data_AF-A0A6M3LUB4-F1
#
_entry.id   AF-A0A6M3LUB4-F1
#
_cell.length_a   1.000
_cell.length_b   1.000
_cell.length_c   1.000
_cell.angle_alpha   90.00
_cell.angle_beta   90.00
_cell.angle_gamma   90.00
#
_symmetry.space_group_name_H-M   'P 1'
#
loop_
_entity.id
_entity.type
_entity.pdbx_description
1 polymer ?
#
loop_
_entity_poly.entity_id
_entity_poly.type
_entity_poly.pdbx_seq_one_letter_code
_entity_poly.pdbx_strand_id
1 'polypeptide(L)'
;CAYLMTASLAQPPSHDWAQVYLYVATKVLEKHRNGKQGFVMPADIRVDLLRDDQMRDLDRLKRWIYEQRVRRREEKGREERRQKKEGAAAQAKELQPSMFDLSEEAELDA
;
A
#
# COMPACT_ATOMS: atom_id res chain seq x y z
N CYS A 1 1.27 27.59 9.90
CA CYS A 1 1.21 26.11 9.86
C CYS A 1 1.73 25.53 8.53
N ALA A 2 2.93 25.89 8.07
CA ALA A 2 3.40 25.55 6.71
C ALA A 2 3.98 24.13 6.54
N TYR A 3 4.06 23.33 7.61
CA TYR A 3 4.84 22.08 7.63
C TYR A 3 4.02 20.80 7.79
N LEU A 4 2.73 20.93 8.10
CA LEU A 4 1.83 19.79 8.13
C LEU A 4 1.24 19.55 6.74
N MET A 5 0.98 18.29 6.40
CA MET A 5 0.33 17.91 5.14
C MET A 5 -1.00 18.68 4.98
N THR A 6 -1.36 19.10 3.76
CA THR A 6 -2.57 19.90 3.50
C THR A 6 -3.85 19.31 4.10
N ALA A 7 -3.97 17.97 4.18
CA ALA A 7 -5.10 17.31 4.83
C ALA A 7 -5.26 17.68 6.32
N SER A 8 -4.16 17.96 7.03
CA SER A 8 -4.19 18.39 8.43
C SER A 8 -4.84 19.76 8.65
N LEU A 9 -4.93 20.59 7.61
CA LEU A 9 -5.59 21.89 7.68
C LEU A 9 -7.12 21.75 7.72
N ALA A 10 -7.64 20.70 7.09
CA ALA A 10 -9.07 20.38 7.13
C ALA A 10 -9.44 19.58 8.38
N GLN A 11 -8.54 18.70 8.84
CA GLN A 11 -8.75 17.84 10.00
C GLN A 11 -7.48 17.84 10.86
N PRO A 12 -7.41 18.75 11.85
CA PRO A 12 -6.22 18.85 12.68
C PRO A 12 -6.04 17.56 13.48
N PRO A 13 -4.88 16.89 13.39
CA PRO A 13 -4.59 15.74 14.23
C PRO A 13 -4.55 16.18 15.70
N SER A 14 -4.82 15.24 16.61
CA SER A 14 -4.61 15.46 18.04
C SER A 14 -3.17 15.90 18.29
N HIS A 15 -2.95 16.60 19.41
CA HIS A 15 -1.63 17.09 19.80
C HIS A 15 -0.53 16.02 19.76
N ASP A 16 -0.80 14.80 20.26
CA ASP A 16 0.19 13.72 20.28
C ASP A 16 0.61 13.26 18.88
N TRP A 17 -0.37 13.03 18.00
CA TRP A 17 -0.10 12.70 16.59
C TRP A 17 0.62 13.84 15.84
N ALA A 18 0.34 15.10 16.20
CA ALA A 18 1.07 16.24 15.65
C ALA A 18 2.55 16.24 16.09
N GLN A 19 2.83 15.94 17.37
CA GLN A 19 4.20 15.80 17.86
C GLN A 19 4.95 14.65 17.18
N VAL A 20 4.31 13.48 17.04
CA VAL A 20 4.87 12.33 16.32
C VAL A 20 5.19 12.70 14.87
N TYR A 21 4.29 13.41 14.18
CA TYR A 21 4.51 13.88 12.82
C TYR A 21 5.73 14.82 12.73
N LEU A 22 5.81 15.82 13.60
CA LEU A 22 6.92 16.79 13.59
C LEU A 22 8.25 16.14 13.95
N TYR A 23 8.25 15.16 14.86
CA TYR A 23 9.43 14.36 15.18
C TYR A 23 9.93 13.60 13.96
N VAL A 24 9.05 12.86 13.27
CA VAL A 24 9.42 12.12 12.05
C VAL A 24 9.88 13.08 10.95
N ALA A 25 9.17 14.20 10.76
CA ALA A 25 9.54 15.21 9.77
C ALA A 25 10.93 15.78 10.06
N THR A 26 11.25 16.10 11.32
CA THR A 26 12.58 16.55 11.74
C THR A 26 13.64 15.53 11.35
N LYS A 27 13.49 14.27 11.78
CA LYS A 27 14.51 13.22 11.50
C LYS A 27 14.67 12.89 10.02
N VAL A 28 13.58 12.90 9.25
CA VAL A 28 13.57 12.49 7.84
C VAL A 28 13.93 13.64 6.90
N LEU A 29 13.31 14.81 7.06
CA LEU A 29 13.55 15.94 6.16
C LEU A 29 14.95 16.50 6.33
N GLU A 30 15.46 16.63 7.56
CA GLU A 30 16.85 17.07 7.77
C GLU A 30 17.82 16.09 7.13
N LYS A 31 17.63 14.78 7.34
CA LYS A 31 18.47 13.75 6.70
C LYS A 31 18.46 13.84 5.17
N HIS A 32 17.31 14.04 4.56
CA HIS A 32 17.20 14.03 3.09
C HIS A 32 17.52 15.37 2.41
N ARG A 33 17.33 16.50 3.10
CA ARG A 33 17.48 17.83 2.50
C ARG A 33 18.74 18.57 2.93
N ASN A 34 19.41 18.19 4.01
CA ASN A 34 20.71 18.77 4.38
C ASN A 34 21.76 18.59 3.27
N GLY A 35 21.73 17.49 2.52
CA GLY A 35 22.68 17.26 1.41
C GLY A 35 22.39 18.05 0.12
N LYS A 36 21.19 18.64 -0.05
CA LYS A 36 20.78 19.30 -1.31
C LYS A 36 20.43 20.78 -1.17
N GLN A 37 19.92 21.22 -0.02
CA GLN A 37 19.38 22.57 0.17
C GLN A 37 19.71 23.19 1.53
N GLY A 38 20.54 22.54 2.36
CA GLY A 38 20.86 23.05 3.71
C GLY A 38 19.62 23.23 4.60
N PHE A 39 18.58 22.42 4.37
CA PHE A 39 17.31 22.55 5.08
C PHE A 39 17.46 22.11 6.53
N VAL A 40 17.46 23.09 7.43
CA VAL A 40 17.41 22.90 8.88
C VAL A 40 15.97 23.07 9.34
N MET A 41 15.47 22.15 10.17
CA MET A 41 14.13 22.31 10.71
C MET A 41 14.08 23.53 11.65
N PRO A 42 13.09 24.44 11.52
CA PRO A 42 12.98 25.59 12.41
C PRO A 42 12.86 25.19 13.87
N ALA A 43 13.55 25.91 14.75
CA ALA A 43 13.72 25.54 16.16
C ALA A 43 12.40 25.61 16.97
N ASP A 44 11.45 26.45 16.54
CA ASP A 44 10.15 26.67 17.18
C ASP A 44 9.19 25.48 17.05
N ILE A 45 9.37 24.64 16.03
CA ILE A 45 8.51 23.49 15.73
C ILE A 45 9.29 22.16 15.68
N ARG A 46 10.59 22.21 15.94
CA ARG A 46 11.44 21.02 16.01
C ARG A 46 11.03 20.20 17.22
N VAL A 47 10.85 18.90 16.99
CA VAL A 47 10.61 17.93 18.06
C VAL A 47 11.74 16.91 18.04
N ASP A 48 12.59 16.94 19.07
CA ASP A 48 13.77 16.08 19.18
C ASP A 48 13.52 14.79 19.95
N LEU A 49 12.57 14.82 20.87
CA LEU A 49 12.22 13.72 21.76
C LEU A 49 10.70 13.51 21.74
N LEU A 50 10.30 12.25 21.83
CA LEU A 50 8.92 11.85 22.07
C LEU A 50 8.84 11.22 23.45
N ARG A 51 7.66 11.31 24.07
CA ARG A 51 7.36 10.55 25.27
C ARG A 51 7.20 9.05 24.96
N ASP A 52 7.30 8.20 25.97
CA ASP A 52 7.25 6.74 25.80
C ASP A 52 5.92 6.24 25.23
N ASP A 53 4.80 6.86 25.61
CA ASP A 53 3.46 6.59 25.06
C ASP A 53 3.42 6.89 23.56
N GLN A 54 3.89 8.07 23.16
CA GLN A 54 3.96 8.48 21.76
C GLN A 54 4.90 7.59 20.93
N MET A 55 6.01 7.13 21.53
CA MET A 55 6.92 6.19 20.87
C MET A 55 6.25 4.82 20.64
N ARG A 56 5.50 4.31 21.63
CA ARG A 56 4.72 3.08 21.48
C ARG A 56 3.66 3.20 20.38
N ASP A 57 2.96 4.33 20.31
CA ASP A 57 1.98 4.59 19.25
C ASP A 57 2.62 4.69 17.87
N LEU A 58 3.78 5.34 17.77
CA LEU A 58 4.57 5.38 16.54
C LEU A 58 4.99 3.97 16.09
N ASP A 59 5.46 3.12 17.00
CA ASP A 59 5.87 1.76 16.66
C ASP A 59 4.67 0.88 16.28
N ARG A 60 3.52 1.07 16.94
CA ARG A 60 2.26 0.45 16.56
C ARG A 60 1.86 0.84 15.14
N LEU A 61 1.96 2.12 14.81
CA LEU A 61 1.66 2.63 13.47
C LEU A 61 2.61 2.05 12.42
N LYS A 62 3.93 2.01 12.68
CA LYS A 62 4.91 1.42 11.77
C LYS A 62 4.58 -0.04 11.47
N ARG A 63 4.29 -0.82 12.51
CA ARG A 63 3.92 -2.23 12.37
C ARG A 63 2.65 -2.38 11.52
N TRP A 64 1.62 -1.60 11.83
CA TRP A 64 0.38 -1.61 11.05
C TRP A 64 0.61 -1.27 9.57
N ILE A 65 1.41 -0.24 9.25
CA ILE A 65 1.74 0.12 7.86
C ILE A 65 2.46 -1.03 7.16
N TYR A 66 3.40 -1.70 7.84
CA TYR A 66 4.11 -2.85 7.28
C TYR A 66 3.16 -4.01 6.98
N GLU A 67 2.30 -4.35 7.93
CA GLU A 67 1.27 -5.38 7.76
C GLU A 67 0.33 -5.07 6.59
N GLN A 68 -0.16 -3.83 6.47
CA GLN A 68 -1.00 -3.41 5.35
C GLN A 68 -0.28 -3.56 3.99
N ARG A 69 1.02 -3.24 3.92
CA ARG A 69 1.81 -3.42 2.69
C ARG A 69 2.01 -4.89 2.33
N VAL A 70 2.18 -5.77 3.32
CA VAL A 70 2.25 -7.21 3.10
C VAL A 70 0.90 -7.72 2.61
N ARG A 71 -0.19 -7.38 3.31
CA ARG A 71 -1.56 -7.78 2.95
C ARG A 71 -1.92 -7.38 1.53
N ARG A 72 -1.66 -6.12 1.15
CA ARG A 72 -1.93 -5.63 -0.21
C ARG A 72 -1.14 -6.40 -1.28
N ARG A 73 0.10 -6.80 -1.00
CA ARG A 73 0.90 -7.62 -1.92
C ARG A 73 0.34 -9.03 -2.07
N GLU A 74 -0.08 -9.64 -0.97
CA GLU A 74 -0.71 -10.95 -1.00
C GLU A 74 -2.05 -10.94 -1.74
N GLU A 75 -2.90 -9.95 -1.46
CA GLU A 75 -4.19 -9.77 -2.15
C GLU A 75 -3.98 -9.62 -3.66
N LYS A 76 -3.01 -8.78 -4.08
CA LYS A 76 -2.64 -8.64 -5.50
C LYS A 76 -2.19 -9.96 -6.11
N GLY A 77 -1.34 -10.73 -5.42
CA GLY A 77 -0.87 -12.03 -5.90
C GLY A 77 -1.95 -13.13 -5.91
N ARG A 78 -2.99 -13.03 -5.07
CA ARG A 78 -4.15 -13.93 -5.11
C ARG A 78 -5.06 -13.59 -6.29
N GLU A 79 -5.29 -12.29 -6.52
CA GLU A 79 -6.07 -11.78 -7.65
C GLU A 79 -5.43 -12.16 -8.99
N GLU A 80 -4.12 -11.96 -9.14
CA GLU A 80 -3.38 -12.36 -10.36
C GLU A 80 -3.48 -13.88 -10.63
N ARG A 81 -3.42 -14.71 -9.58
CA ARG A 81 -3.62 -16.16 -9.71
C ARG A 81 -5.04 -16.52 -10.11
N ARG A 82 -6.06 -15.82 -9.61
CA ARG A 82 -7.45 -16.05 -9.97
C ARG A 82 -7.68 -15.71 -11.45
N GLN A 83 -7.21 -14.55 -11.89
CA GLN A 83 -7.30 -14.12 -13.29
C GLN A 83 -6.57 -15.08 -14.24
N LYS A 84 -5.39 -15.59 -13.86
CA LYS A 84 -4.69 -16.59 -14.68
C LYS A 84 -5.46 -17.90 -14.80
N LYS A 85 -6.12 -18.36 -13.73
CA LYS A 85 -6.97 -19.57 -13.78
C LYS A 85 -8.22 -19.35 -14.63
N GLU A 86 -8.88 -18.20 -14.49
CA GLU A 86 -10.04 -17.83 -15.29
C GLU A 86 -9.68 -17.68 -16.77
N GLY A 87 -8.56 -17.03 -17.09
CA GLY A 87 -8.06 -16.92 -18.47
C GLY A 87 -7.67 -18.27 -19.08
N ALA A 88 -7.02 -19.14 -18.31
CA ALA A 88 -6.70 -20.50 -18.77
C ALA A 88 -7.95 -21.37 -18.96
N ALA A 89 -8.95 -21.23 -18.08
CA ALA A 89 -10.23 -21.92 -18.22
C ALA A 89 -11.04 -21.40 -19.43
N ALA A 90 -11.00 -20.09 -19.69
CA ALA A 90 -11.61 -19.50 -20.88
C ALA A 90 -10.94 -20.01 -22.16
N GLN A 91 -9.60 -20.02 -22.22
CA GLN A 91 -8.85 -20.57 -23.35
C GLN A 91 -9.09 -22.07 -23.53
N ALA A 92 -9.18 -22.85 -22.44
CA ALA A 92 -9.51 -24.27 -22.52
C ALA A 92 -10.93 -24.53 -23.04
N LYS A 93 -11.87 -23.63 -22.73
CA LYS A 93 -13.25 -23.69 -23.24
C LYS A 93 -13.35 -23.26 -24.71
N GLU A 94 -12.54 -22.30 -25.14
CA GLU A 94 -12.44 -21.89 -26.55
C GLU A 94 -11.72 -22.93 -27.42
N LEU A 95 -10.71 -23.62 -26.86
CA LEU A 95 -9.95 -24.65 -27.56
C LEU A 95 -10.56 -26.05 -27.48
N GLN A 96 -11.64 -26.26 -26.71
CA GLN A 96 -12.45 -27.46 -26.84
C GLN A 96 -13.28 -27.33 -28.14
N PRO A 97 -12.96 -28.08 -29.21
CA PRO A 97 -13.99 -28.34 -30.20
C PRO A 97 -15.07 -29.16 -29.47
N SER A 98 -16.33 -28.97 -29.83
CA SER A 98 -17.41 -29.86 -29.39
C SER A 98 -17.05 -31.28 -29.82
N MET A 99 -16.43 -32.04 -28.93
CA MET A 99 -15.97 -33.40 -29.18
C MET A 99 -17.16 -34.35 -29.44
N PHE A 100 -18.38 -33.87 -29.26
CA PHE A 100 -19.65 -34.56 -29.44
C PHE A 100 -20.40 -34.20 -30.73
N ASP A 101 -20.06 -33.12 -31.45
CA ASP A 101 -20.78 -32.75 -32.68
C ASP A 101 -20.30 -33.60 -33.89
N LEU A 102 -19.09 -34.16 -33.83
CA LEU A 102 -18.52 -34.98 -34.91
C LEU A 102 -18.91 -36.47 -34.83
N SER A 103 -19.48 -36.93 -33.70
CA SER A 103 -19.90 -38.33 -33.55
C SER A 103 -21.33 -38.59 -34.02
N GLU A 104 -22.21 -37.59 -34.06
CA GLU A 104 -23.57 -37.76 -34.62
C GLU A 104 -23.60 -37.74 -36.16
N GLU A 105 -22.68 -37.04 -36.82
CA GLU A 105 -22.61 -37.03 -38.29
C GLU A 105 -22.05 -38.35 -38.86
N ALA A 106 -21.31 -39.13 -38.09
CA ALA A 106 -20.74 -40.40 -38.53
C ALA A 106 -21.73 -41.60 -38.46
N GLU A 107 -22.85 -41.48 -37.76
CA GLU A 107 -23.90 -42.53 -37.69
C GLU A 107 -25.05 -42.31 -38.70
N LEU A 108 -25.08 -41.16 -39.40
CA LEU A 108 -26.09 -40.85 -40.42
C LEU A 108 -25.68 -41.23 -41.86
N ASP A 109 -24.41 -41.62 -42.05
CA ASP A 109 -23.82 -42.02 -43.35
C ASP A 109 -23.49 -43.53 -43.45
N ALA A 110 -24.01 -44.38 -42.54
CA ALA A 110 -23.84 -45.85 -42.55
C ALA A 110 -25.17 -46.60 -42.81
#